data_AF-A0AA97NMI6-F1
#
_entry.id   AF-A0AA97NMI6-F1
#
_cell.length_a   1.000
_cell.length_b   1.000
_cell.length_c   1.000
_cell.angle_alpha   90.00
_cell.angle_beta   90.00
_cell.angle_gamma   90.00
#
_symmetry.space_group_name_H-M   'P 1'
#
loop_
_entity.id
_entity.type
_entity.pdbx_description
1 polymer ?
#
loop_
_entity_poly.entity_id
_entity_poly.type
_entity_poly.pdbx_seq_one_letter_code
_entity_poly.pdbx_strand_id
1 'polypeptide(L)'
;MAAKYGHMFRDRNGDDYLFINNLAKGSFQLAQRVLHLRTGRVVVRKICLTGKYKDNNENWDAGLAAQLNRTEWVPIEGVEPPRFARLISATPSAVDSFWELYNCGSIMDIEETCVMQRVLMSPGFLMRYVRQVLSSLVHLYSMPFDVVHNDLDLRNVWVHLPAQGPPDFYIGDFGEVLIDLKPGTGKQCVDIRMFNSFFATLDQDRTLRGSPSTTDRWNLLALKDIVNKLHKQCVNEVSFEKGTVKDLIPFIKTTIASVSQLEAAHSSAGKPILEPEFAQLLKDRTNAITAPKHGDWQGQPLLHDTMQEIKIASGIRGPWYIAEVDPCSQHVSNIGRDARG
;
A
#
# COMPACT_ATOMS: atom_id res chain seq x y z
N MET A 1 -2.66 -4.10 -38.57
CA MET A 1 -1.85 -4.56 -37.42
C MET A 1 -2.24 -5.99 -37.11
N ALA A 2 -1.28 -6.85 -36.76
CA ALA A 2 -1.61 -8.21 -36.31
C ALA A 2 -2.29 -8.12 -34.95
N ALA A 3 -3.41 -8.84 -34.77
CA ALA A 3 -4.07 -8.97 -33.48
C ALA A 3 -3.12 -9.65 -32.48
N LYS A 4 -3.14 -9.19 -31.23
CA LYS A 4 -2.45 -9.88 -30.11
C LYS A 4 -3.47 -10.62 -29.27
N TYR A 5 -3.01 -11.51 -28.40
CA TYR A 5 -3.88 -12.31 -27.52
C TYR A 5 -3.62 -11.99 -26.06
N GLY A 6 -4.68 -11.72 -25.28
CA GLY A 6 -4.60 -11.37 -23.86
C GLY A 6 -5.42 -12.30 -22.97
N HIS A 7 -4.96 -12.50 -21.73
CA HIS A 7 -5.73 -13.18 -20.69
C HIS A 7 -6.78 -12.21 -20.14
N MET A 8 -8.05 -12.58 -20.30
CA MET A 8 -9.19 -11.79 -19.87
C MET A 8 -10.00 -12.57 -18.84
N PHE A 9 -10.64 -11.87 -17.92
CA PHE A 9 -11.69 -12.44 -17.09
C PHE A 9 -12.82 -11.44 -16.91
N ARG A 10 -13.98 -11.98 -16.57
CA ARG A 10 -15.17 -11.21 -16.22
C ARG A 10 -15.44 -11.40 -14.74
N ASP A 11 -15.61 -10.30 -14.01
CA ASP A 11 -16.03 -10.40 -12.62
C ASP A 11 -17.52 -10.76 -12.51
N ARG A 12 -18.02 -10.97 -11.28
CA ARG A 12 -19.43 -11.33 -11.07
C ARG A 12 -20.42 -10.21 -11.38
N ASN A 13 -19.95 -8.97 -11.43
CA ASN A 13 -20.78 -7.81 -11.80
C ASN A 13 -20.84 -7.62 -13.32
N GLY A 14 -20.13 -8.46 -14.09
CA GLY A 14 -20.09 -8.41 -15.54
C GLY A 14 -19.04 -7.45 -16.09
N ASP A 15 -18.18 -6.89 -15.22
CA ASP A 15 -17.08 -6.03 -15.65
C ASP A 15 -15.93 -6.88 -16.20
N ASP A 16 -15.35 -6.42 -17.31
CA ASP A 16 -14.30 -7.14 -18.03
C ASP A 16 -12.91 -6.55 -17.72
N TYR A 17 -11.95 -7.44 -17.51
CA TYR A 17 -10.60 -7.09 -17.11
C TYR A 17 -9.55 -7.83 -17.94
N LEU A 18 -8.49 -7.12 -18.32
CA LEU A 18 -7.28 -7.73 -18.88
C LEU A 18 -6.21 -7.91 -17.81
N PHE A 19 -5.55 -9.06 -17.81
CA PHE A 19 -4.40 -9.32 -16.95
C PHE A 19 -3.17 -8.54 -17.41
N ILE A 20 -2.46 -7.92 -16.47
CA ILE A 20 -1.19 -7.23 -16.71
C ILE A 20 -0.04 -8.07 -16.16
N ASN A 21 0.02 -8.26 -14.84
CA ASN A 21 1.06 -9.06 -14.19
C ASN A 21 0.64 -9.51 -12.78
N ASN A 22 1.40 -10.44 -12.22
CA ASN A 22 1.32 -10.74 -10.79
C ASN A 22 2.19 -9.72 -10.03
N LEU A 23 1.64 -9.11 -8.97
CA LEU A 23 2.33 -8.13 -8.14
C LEU A 23 3.02 -8.77 -6.95
N ALA A 24 2.29 -9.62 -6.22
CA ALA A 24 2.79 -10.24 -5.01
C ALA A 24 2.04 -11.54 -4.73
N LYS A 25 2.69 -12.47 -4.04
CA LYS A 25 2.08 -13.71 -3.58
C LYS A 25 2.31 -13.84 -2.07
N GLY A 26 1.24 -13.75 -1.31
CA GLY A 26 1.23 -14.05 0.12
C GLY A 26 0.96 -15.53 0.39
N SER A 27 0.86 -15.87 1.67
CA SER A 27 0.60 -17.24 2.14
C SER A 27 -0.74 -17.80 1.63
N PHE A 28 -1.75 -16.94 1.52
CA PHE A 28 -3.13 -17.35 1.15
C PHE A 28 -3.69 -16.58 -0.05
N GLN A 29 -3.01 -15.52 -0.49
CA GLN A 29 -3.52 -14.64 -1.52
C GLN A 29 -2.49 -14.36 -2.62
N LEU A 30 -2.99 -14.09 -3.82
CA LEU A 30 -2.22 -13.58 -4.96
C LEU A 30 -2.78 -12.21 -5.34
N ALA A 31 -1.91 -11.20 -5.37
CA ALA A 31 -2.22 -9.88 -5.88
C ALA A 31 -1.81 -9.80 -7.37
N GLN A 32 -2.74 -9.34 -8.21
CA GLN A 32 -2.54 -9.16 -9.64
C GLN A 32 -2.85 -7.72 -10.03
N ARG A 33 -2.10 -7.18 -10.97
CA ARG A 33 -2.45 -5.94 -11.65
C ARG A 33 -3.36 -6.29 -12.83
N VAL A 34 -4.48 -5.58 -12.95
CA VAL A 34 -5.46 -5.82 -14.03
C VAL A 34 -5.99 -4.48 -14.57
N LEU A 35 -6.28 -4.44 -15.87
CA LEU A 35 -6.88 -3.28 -16.55
C LEU A 35 -8.40 -3.49 -16.63
N HIS A 36 -9.17 -2.61 -16.03
CA HIS A 36 -10.63 -2.59 -16.18
C HIS A 36 -11.00 -1.97 -17.53
N LEU A 37 -11.52 -2.78 -18.46
CA LEU A 37 -11.69 -2.41 -19.87
C LEU A 37 -12.68 -1.27 -20.06
N ARG A 38 -13.75 -1.23 -19.27
CA ARG A 38 -14.81 -0.21 -19.40
C ARG A 38 -14.34 1.18 -18.98
N THR A 39 -13.47 1.29 -17.98
CA THR A 39 -13.02 2.59 -17.46
C THR A 39 -11.58 2.93 -17.83
N GLY A 40 -10.84 1.99 -18.42
CA GLY A 40 -9.39 2.13 -18.66
C GLY A 40 -8.56 2.21 -17.38
N ARG A 41 -9.14 1.95 -16.20
CA ARG A 41 -8.44 2.06 -14.92
C ARG A 41 -7.65 0.79 -14.63
N VAL A 42 -6.40 0.95 -14.22
CA VAL A 42 -5.61 -0.14 -13.64
C VAL A 42 -5.95 -0.28 -12.16
N VAL A 43 -6.22 -1.50 -11.73
CA VAL A 43 -6.58 -1.84 -10.35
C VAL A 43 -5.80 -3.07 -9.88
N VAL A 44 -5.80 -3.31 -8.57
CA VAL A 44 -5.22 -4.51 -7.97
C VAL A 44 -6.34 -5.51 -7.68
N ARG A 45 -6.24 -6.73 -8.20
CA ARG A 45 -7.09 -7.85 -7.85
C ARG A 45 -6.36 -8.75 -6.85
N LYS A 46 -6.90 -8.94 -5.65
CA LYS A 46 -6.44 -9.96 -4.69
C LYS A 46 -7.31 -11.21 -4.83
N ILE A 47 -6.68 -12.38 -4.90
CA ILE A 47 -7.32 -13.69 -5.12
C ILE A 47 -6.92 -14.64 -4.00
N CYS A 48 -7.88 -15.30 -3.36
CA CYS A 48 -7.65 -16.37 -2.39
C CYS A 48 -7.22 -17.67 -3.10
N LEU A 49 -6.04 -18.19 -2.75
CA LEU A 49 -5.43 -19.33 -3.44
C LEU A 49 -5.95 -20.70 -2.98
N THR A 50 -6.48 -20.80 -1.77
CA THR A 50 -6.85 -22.07 -1.12
C THR A 50 -8.34 -22.38 -1.21
N GLY A 51 -9.17 -21.46 -1.73
CA GLY A 51 -10.64 -21.60 -1.73
C GLY A 51 -11.28 -21.69 -0.34
N LYS A 52 -10.45 -21.61 0.72
CA LYS A 52 -10.82 -21.61 2.12
C LYS A 52 -9.89 -20.62 2.82
N TYR A 53 -10.46 -19.52 3.31
CA TYR A 53 -9.82 -18.75 4.38
C TYR A 53 -9.65 -19.67 5.60
N LYS A 54 -8.62 -19.45 6.42
CA LYS A 54 -8.46 -20.16 7.70
C LYS A 54 -9.77 -20.02 8.47
N ASP A 55 -10.40 -21.15 8.80
CA ASP A 55 -11.40 -21.29 9.87
C ASP A 55 -12.58 -20.31 9.84
N ASN A 56 -13.51 -20.45 8.88
CA ASN A 56 -14.77 -19.67 8.82
C ASN A 56 -14.62 -18.15 8.79
N ASN A 57 -13.40 -17.62 8.69
CA ASN A 57 -13.17 -16.20 8.59
C ASN A 57 -13.53 -15.74 7.18
N GLU A 58 -14.64 -15.02 7.07
CA GLU A 58 -14.90 -14.10 5.96
C GLU A 58 -13.62 -13.30 5.68
N ASN A 59 -13.39 -12.92 4.43
CA ASN A 59 -12.19 -12.19 4.00
C ASN A 59 -11.99 -10.90 4.82
N TRP A 60 -11.36 -10.98 6.00
CA TRP A 60 -11.24 -9.88 6.97
C TRP A 60 -10.55 -8.67 6.34
N ASP A 61 -9.63 -8.92 5.40
CA ASP A 61 -8.99 -7.86 4.61
C ASP A 61 -10.03 -7.00 3.89
N ALA A 62 -10.88 -7.63 3.08
CA ALA A 62 -11.95 -6.92 2.38
C ALA A 62 -13.08 -6.46 3.31
N GLY A 63 -13.41 -7.23 4.34
CA GLY A 63 -14.47 -6.93 5.31
C GLY A 63 -14.17 -5.66 6.10
N LEU A 64 -12.99 -5.59 6.71
CA LEU A 64 -12.55 -4.41 7.43
C LEU A 64 -12.34 -3.24 6.48
N ALA A 65 -11.70 -3.42 5.32
CA ALA A 65 -11.54 -2.32 4.37
C ALA A 65 -12.89 -1.76 3.89
N ALA A 66 -13.89 -2.63 3.67
CA ALA A 66 -15.25 -2.21 3.32
C ALA A 66 -15.93 -1.46 4.47
N GLN A 67 -15.62 -1.79 5.72
CA GLN A 67 -16.09 -1.05 6.89
C GLN A 67 -15.39 0.30 7.00
N LEU A 68 -14.05 0.35 6.93
CA LEU A 68 -13.25 1.57 6.98
C LEU A 68 -13.67 2.58 5.89
N ASN A 69 -13.98 2.09 4.68
CA ASN A 69 -14.49 2.91 3.59
C ASN A 69 -15.89 3.50 3.83
N ARG A 70 -16.72 2.83 4.65
CA ARG A 70 -18.08 3.28 4.99
C ARG A 70 -18.13 4.11 6.27
N THR A 71 -17.08 4.05 7.09
CA THR A 71 -16.98 4.83 8.31
C THR A 71 -16.95 6.32 7.98
N GLU A 72 -17.90 7.07 8.53
CA GLU A 72 -17.85 8.52 8.53
C GLU A 72 -16.88 8.97 9.63
N TRP A 73 -15.74 9.52 9.22
CA TRP A 73 -14.67 9.89 10.12
C TRP A 73 -14.94 11.26 10.75
N VAL A 74 -15.17 11.27 12.06
CA VAL A 74 -15.26 12.52 12.83
C VAL A 74 -13.86 13.17 12.84
N PRO A 75 -13.75 14.47 12.52
CA PRO A 75 -12.48 15.18 12.61
C PRO A 75 -11.89 15.11 14.02
N ILE A 76 -10.62 14.70 14.13
CA ILE A 76 -9.88 14.67 15.39
C ILE A 76 -8.88 15.82 15.37
N GLU A 77 -8.97 16.72 16.36
CA GLU A 77 -8.09 17.89 16.44
C GLU A 77 -6.60 17.48 16.41
N GLY A 78 -5.85 18.12 15.51
CA GLY A 78 -4.42 17.89 15.32
C GLY A 78 -4.07 16.60 14.57
N VAL A 79 -5.04 15.91 13.99
CA VAL A 79 -4.87 14.63 13.28
C VAL A 79 -5.45 14.73 11.87
N GLU A 80 -4.69 14.31 10.87
CA GLU A 80 -5.18 14.30 9.49
C GLU A 80 -6.25 13.22 9.27
N PRO A 81 -7.09 13.34 8.21
CA PRO A 81 -8.00 12.27 7.82
C PRO A 81 -7.26 10.95 7.59
N PRO A 82 -7.90 9.80 7.89
CA PRO A 82 -7.24 8.51 7.75
C PRO A 82 -7.03 8.16 6.29
N ARG A 83 -5.98 7.37 6.06
CA ARG A 83 -5.57 6.93 4.72
C ARG A 83 -5.37 5.43 4.74
N PHE A 84 -6.46 4.74 4.43
CA PHE A 84 -6.49 3.30 4.27
C PHE A 84 -6.56 2.93 2.79
N ALA A 85 -6.00 1.78 2.44
CA ALA A 85 -6.03 1.24 1.09
C ALA A 85 -7.49 1.11 0.61
N ARG A 86 -7.81 1.77 -0.51
CA ARG A 86 -9.20 1.87 -0.95
C ARG A 86 -9.64 0.59 -1.64
N LEU A 87 -10.55 -0.14 -0.96
CA LEU A 87 -11.31 -1.20 -1.59
C LEU A 87 -12.29 -0.60 -2.61
N ILE A 88 -12.20 -1.03 -3.87
CA ILE A 88 -13.12 -0.65 -4.96
C ILE A 88 -14.36 -1.52 -4.91
N SER A 89 -14.17 -2.84 -4.82
CA SER A 89 -15.25 -3.81 -4.72
C SER A 89 -14.75 -5.11 -4.09
N ALA A 90 -15.60 -5.76 -3.32
CA ALA A 90 -15.40 -7.12 -2.84
C ALA A 90 -16.75 -7.83 -2.78
N THR A 91 -16.73 -9.15 -2.87
CA THR A 91 -17.91 -9.97 -2.60
C THR A 91 -17.92 -10.44 -1.13
N PRO A 92 -19.09 -10.65 -0.50
CA PRO A 92 -19.17 -11.08 0.90
C PRO A 92 -18.45 -12.42 1.17
N SER A 93 -18.39 -13.31 0.18
CA SER A 93 -17.65 -14.58 0.21
C SER A 93 -16.31 -14.54 -0.54
N ALA A 94 -15.75 -13.34 -0.72
CA ALA A 94 -14.73 -13.03 -1.73
C ALA A 94 -13.53 -13.98 -1.78
N VAL A 95 -13.57 -14.88 -2.77
CA VAL A 95 -12.38 -15.41 -3.44
C VAL A 95 -11.59 -14.25 -4.07
N ASP A 96 -12.26 -13.19 -4.55
CA ASP A 96 -11.63 -12.05 -5.21
C ASP A 96 -12.07 -10.69 -4.61
N SER A 97 -11.13 -9.76 -4.47
CA SER A 97 -11.38 -8.35 -4.14
C SER A 97 -10.55 -7.41 -5.03
N PHE A 98 -11.08 -6.22 -5.28
CA PHE A 98 -10.48 -5.21 -6.15
C PHE A 98 -10.16 -3.95 -5.37
N TRP A 99 -8.95 -3.44 -5.58
CA TRP A 99 -8.35 -2.36 -4.80
C TRP A 99 -7.75 -1.31 -5.71
N GLU A 100 -7.66 -0.10 -5.19
CA GLU A 100 -6.92 0.97 -5.84
C GLU A 100 -5.44 0.61 -6.01
N LEU A 101 -4.88 0.96 -7.17
CA LEU A 101 -3.44 0.86 -7.41
C LEU A 101 -2.76 2.14 -6.93
N TYR A 102 -1.78 1.99 -6.04
CA TYR A 102 -0.92 3.06 -5.56
C TYR A 102 0.34 3.16 -6.42
N ASN A 103 0.60 4.34 -6.96
CA ASN A 103 1.43 4.48 -8.16
C ASN A 103 2.95 4.54 -7.90
N CYS A 104 3.41 4.39 -6.66
CA CYS A 104 4.83 4.28 -6.32
C CYS A 104 5.20 2.92 -5.71
N GLY A 105 4.23 2.04 -5.44
CA GLY A 105 4.44 0.80 -4.68
C GLY A 105 4.46 1.02 -3.17
N SER A 106 5.02 0.07 -2.43
CA SER A 106 5.16 0.11 -0.98
C SER A 106 6.39 0.93 -0.54
N ILE A 107 6.48 1.27 0.76
CA ILE A 107 7.68 1.90 1.32
C ILE A 107 8.91 0.99 1.15
N MET A 108 8.74 -0.32 1.31
CA MET A 108 9.83 -1.29 1.11
C MET A 108 10.35 -1.24 -0.34
N ASP A 109 9.46 -1.19 -1.34
CA ASP A 109 9.89 -1.10 -2.75
C ASP A 109 10.68 0.19 -3.03
N ILE A 110 10.29 1.30 -2.39
CA ILE A 110 10.96 2.59 -2.51
C ILE A 110 12.33 2.54 -1.83
N GLU A 111 12.42 1.98 -0.63
CA GLU A 111 13.68 1.78 0.08
C GLU A 111 14.66 0.95 -0.74
N GLU A 112 14.23 -0.20 -1.25
CA GLU A 112 15.05 -1.07 -2.10
C GLU A 112 15.55 -0.34 -3.35
N THR A 113 14.68 0.45 -3.99
CA THR A 113 15.05 1.26 -5.16
C THR A 113 16.09 2.33 -4.79
N CYS A 114 15.90 3.02 -3.66
CA CYS A 114 16.84 4.01 -3.14
C CYS A 114 18.22 3.39 -2.89
N VAL A 115 18.26 2.21 -2.25
CA VAL A 115 19.50 1.46 -1.99
C VAL A 115 20.18 1.07 -3.30
N MET A 116 19.43 0.56 -4.28
CA MET A 116 19.96 0.16 -5.59
C MET A 116 20.51 1.35 -6.38
N GLN A 117 19.80 2.47 -6.38
CA GLN A 117 20.15 3.68 -7.14
C GLN A 117 21.07 4.64 -6.37
N ARG A 118 21.39 4.34 -5.11
CA ARG A 118 22.18 5.19 -4.21
C ARG A 118 21.58 6.59 -4.05
N VAL A 119 20.27 6.66 -3.96
CA VAL A 119 19.51 7.89 -3.70
C VAL A 119 19.03 7.87 -2.25
N LEU A 120 19.13 9.00 -1.56
CA LEU A 120 18.63 9.14 -0.19
C LEU A 120 17.12 9.36 -0.20
N MET A 121 16.39 8.70 0.70
CA MET A 121 15.01 9.09 0.97
C MET A 121 14.99 10.49 1.59
N SER A 122 14.16 11.37 1.04
CA SER A 122 14.04 12.75 1.52
C SER A 122 13.57 12.79 2.98
N PRO A 123 14.16 13.61 3.87
CA PRO A 123 13.67 13.76 5.24
C PRO A 123 12.21 14.22 5.29
N GLY A 124 11.81 15.17 4.44
CA GLY A 124 10.42 15.63 4.35
C GLY A 124 9.44 14.53 3.94
N PHE A 125 9.86 13.59 3.07
CA PHE A 125 9.08 12.40 2.71
C PHE A 125 8.85 11.50 3.92
N LEU A 126 9.89 11.22 4.70
CA LEU A 126 9.81 10.36 5.89
C LEU A 126 8.98 11.01 7.02
N MET A 127 9.11 12.33 7.23
CA MET A 127 8.28 13.05 8.20
C MET A 127 6.80 12.95 7.83
N ARG A 128 6.47 13.17 6.55
CA ARG A 128 5.11 13.04 6.05
C ARG A 128 4.58 11.60 6.16
N TYR A 129 5.41 10.61 5.85
CA TYR A 129 5.11 9.18 6.07
C TYR A 129 4.72 8.91 7.51
N VAL A 130 5.57 9.32 8.47
CA VAL A 130 5.28 9.11 9.90
C VAL A 130 3.97 9.77 10.28
N ARG A 131 3.79 11.03 9.90
CA ARG A 131 2.62 11.81 10.28
C ARG A 131 1.31 11.18 9.77
N GLN A 132 1.28 10.70 8.52
CA GLN A 132 0.08 10.14 7.92
C GLN A 132 -0.25 8.71 8.39
N VAL A 133 0.76 7.87 8.58
CA VAL A 133 0.57 6.53 9.16
C VAL A 133 0.07 6.65 10.59
N LEU A 134 0.71 7.48 11.41
CA LEU A 134 0.25 7.70 12.79
C LEU A 134 -1.15 8.32 12.84
N SER A 135 -1.47 9.25 11.93
CA SER A 135 -2.83 9.81 11.86
C SER A 135 -3.87 8.73 11.56
N SER A 136 -3.56 7.84 10.61
CA SER A 136 -4.43 6.70 10.27
C SER A 136 -4.59 5.72 11.44
N LEU A 137 -3.53 5.49 12.24
CA LEU A 137 -3.63 4.68 13.45
C LEU A 137 -4.51 5.31 14.53
N VAL A 138 -4.47 6.64 14.72
CA VAL A 138 -5.39 7.30 15.67
C VAL A 138 -6.83 7.00 15.29
N HIS A 139 -7.18 7.10 14.01
CA HIS A 139 -8.53 6.78 13.53
C HIS A 139 -8.87 5.29 13.69
N LEU A 140 -7.95 4.39 13.35
CA LEU A 140 -8.13 2.95 13.53
C LEU A 140 -8.42 2.60 15.00
N TYR A 141 -7.66 3.18 15.93
CA TYR A 141 -7.83 2.95 17.37
C TYR A 141 -9.03 3.69 17.97
N SER A 142 -9.58 4.67 17.25
CA SER A 142 -10.80 5.38 17.63
C SER A 142 -12.08 4.65 17.19
N MET A 143 -11.97 3.50 16.53
CA MET A 143 -13.14 2.69 16.19
C MET A 143 -13.92 2.25 17.45
N PRO A 144 -15.24 1.99 17.32
CA PRO A 144 -16.07 1.58 18.46
C PRO A 144 -15.55 0.33 19.18
N PHE A 145 -14.91 -0.56 18.43
CA PHE A 145 -14.22 -1.74 18.92
C PHE A 145 -12.70 -1.60 18.76
N ASP A 146 -11.95 -2.38 19.53
CA ASP A 146 -10.49 -2.33 19.50
C ASP A 146 -9.97 -3.06 18.26
N VAL A 147 -9.25 -2.32 17.41
CA VAL A 147 -8.65 -2.83 16.17
C VAL A 147 -7.14 -2.63 16.20
N VAL A 148 -6.39 -3.67 15.87
CA VAL A 148 -4.94 -3.66 15.71
C VAL A 148 -4.60 -4.22 14.35
N HIS A 149 -3.82 -3.50 13.54
CA HIS A 149 -3.45 -3.97 12.21
C HIS A 149 -2.67 -5.29 12.27
N ASN A 150 -1.79 -5.42 13.27
CA ASN A 150 -1.03 -6.62 13.63
C ASN A 150 -0.03 -7.11 12.56
N ASP A 151 0.16 -6.32 11.51
CA ASP A 151 1.17 -6.51 10.46
C ASP A 151 1.54 -5.17 9.82
N LEU A 152 1.70 -4.12 10.63
CA LEU A 152 2.03 -2.77 10.13
C LEU A 152 3.52 -2.66 9.80
N ASP A 153 3.93 -3.31 8.72
CA ASP A 153 5.27 -3.22 8.16
C ASP A 153 5.35 -2.28 6.94
N LEU A 154 6.55 -2.12 6.38
CA LEU A 154 6.81 -1.24 5.23
C LEU A 154 6.21 -1.76 3.90
N ARG A 155 5.92 -3.06 3.81
CA ARG A 155 5.27 -3.68 2.65
C ARG A 155 3.78 -3.35 2.62
N ASN A 156 3.21 -3.11 3.80
CA ASN A 156 1.80 -2.83 4.00
C ASN A 156 1.45 -1.33 4.05
N VAL A 157 2.42 -0.44 3.76
CA VAL A 157 2.17 0.98 3.53
C VAL A 157 2.48 1.36 2.08
N TRP A 158 1.44 1.78 1.36
CA TRP A 158 1.48 2.12 -0.06
C TRP A 158 1.64 3.62 -0.28
N VAL A 159 2.34 3.99 -1.35
CA VAL A 159 2.62 5.39 -1.69
C VAL A 159 1.92 5.76 -3.00
N HIS A 160 1.16 6.86 -2.94
CA HIS A 160 0.60 7.53 -4.11
C HIS A 160 1.30 8.87 -4.32
N LEU A 161 1.90 9.09 -5.49
CA LEU A 161 2.34 10.40 -5.93
C LEU A 161 1.27 11.01 -6.84
N PRO A 162 0.51 12.02 -6.38
CA PRO A 162 -0.45 12.71 -7.23
C PRO A 162 0.26 13.47 -8.36
N ALA A 163 -0.48 13.81 -9.41
CA ALA A 163 0.06 14.60 -10.54
C ALA A 163 0.60 15.97 -10.10
N GLN A 164 0.03 16.54 -9.04
CA GLN A 164 0.47 17.77 -8.40
C GLN A 164 0.43 17.58 -6.89
N GLY A 165 1.51 17.98 -6.21
CA GLY A 165 1.60 17.95 -4.75
C GLY A 165 2.51 16.84 -4.20
N PRO A 166 2.59 16.75 -2.86
CA PRO A 166 3.42 15.76 -2.18
C PRO A 166 2.79 14.36 -2.22
N PRO A 167 3.57 13.30 -1.98
CA PRO A 167 3.05 11.95 -1.96
C PRO A 167 2.21 11.68 -0.72
N ASP A 168 1.36 10.69 -0.84
CA ASP A 168 0.34 10.31 0.10
C ASP A 168 0.52 8.83 0.50
N PHE A 169 0.39 8.52 1.79
CA PHE A 169 0.69 7.22 2.37
C PHE A 169 -0.58 6.51 2.85
N TYR A 170 -0.77 5.26 2.44
CA TYR A 170 -1.98 4.48 2.69
C TYR A 170 -1.65 3.15 3.36
N ILE A 171 -2.23 2.91 4.54
CA ILE A 171 -2.12 1.61 5.23
C ILE A 171 -3.04 0.60 4.53
N GLY A 172 -2.54 -0.57 4.15
CA GLY A 172 -3.34 -1.63 3.54
C GLY A 172 -2.93 -3.01 4.00
N ASP A 173 -3.56 -4.03 3.42
CA ASP A 173 -3.39 -5.44 3.79
C ASP A 173 -3.81 -5.76 5.23
N PHE A 174 -5.12 -5.80 5.45
CA PHE A 174 -5.72 -6.09 6.75
C PHE A 174 -5.92 -7.60 6.99
N GLY A 175 -5.14 -8.46 6.32
CA GLY A 175 -5.28 -9.92 6.41
C GLY A 175 -4.97 -10.51 7.79
N GLU A 176 -4.14 -9.83 8.58
CA GLU A 176 -3.70 -10.27 9.91
C GLU A 176 -4.33 -9.43 11.06
N VAL A 177 -5.34 -8.61 10.74
CA VAL A 177 -5.96 -7.70 11.69
C VAL A 177 -6.57 -8.43 12.89
N LEU A 178 -6.49 -7.81 14.06
CA LEU A 178 -7.12 -8.28 15.28
C LEU A 178 -8.23 -7.31 15.68
N ILE A 179 -9.43 -7.84 15.88
CA ILE A 179 -10.64 -7.11 16.24
C ILE A 179 -11.13 -7.59 17.61
N ASP A 180 -11.71 -6.68 18.39
CA ASP A 180 -12.19 -6.93 19.75
C ASP A 180 -11.10 -7.51 20.66
N LEU A 181 -9.91 -6.91 20.57
CA LEU A 181 -8.74 -7.36 21.32
C LEU A 181 -9.02 -7.27 22.82
N LYS A 182 -8.96 -8.43 23.50
CA LYS A 182 -9.09 -8.47 24.95
C LYS A 182 -7.86 -7.87 25.64
N PRO A 183 -8.02 -7.17 26.78
CA PRO A 183 -6.91 -6.80 27.64
C PRO A 183 -6.06 -8.02 28.04
N GLY A 184 -4.77 -7.82 28.31
CA GLY A 184 -3.87 -8.91 28.71
C GLY A 184 -3.26 -9.73 27.58
N THR A 185 -3.50 -9.39 26.30
CA THR A 185 -2.92 -10.11 25.16
C THR A 185 -1.51 -9.65 24.79
N GLY A 186 -1.11 -8.46 25.22
CA GLY A 186 0.18 -7.85 24.84
C GLY A 186 0.29 -7.40 23.39
N LYS A 187 -0.83 -7.41 22.67
CA LYS A 187 -0.87 -7.10 21.25
C LYS A 187 -1.25 -5.64 20.96
N GLN A 188 -1.67 -4.88 21.96
CA GLN A 188 -2.08 -3.49 21.81
C GLN A 188 -0.98 -2.63 21.16
N CYS A 189 0.29 -2.87 21.52
CA CYS A 189 1.44 -2.09 21.03
C CYS A 189 2.15 -2.73 19.82
N VAL A 190 1.59 -3.77 19.18
CA VAL A 190 2.29 -4.47 18.08
C VAL A 190 2.52 -3.56 16.87
N ASP A 191 1.54 -2.75 16.47
CA ASP A 191 1.69 -1.85 15.31
C ASP A 191 2.79 -0.82 15.56
N ILE A 192 2.85 -0.25 16.77
CA ILE A 192 3.89 0.71 17.17
C ILE A 192 5.28 0.05 17.19
N ARG A 193 5.39 -1.20 17.65
CA ARG A 193 6.65 -1.96 17.62
C ARG A 193 7.12 -2.20 16.19
N MET A 194 6.23 -2.67 15.32
CA MET A 194 6.55 -2.93 13.91
C MET A 194 6.94 -1.63 13.19
N PHE A 195 6.17 -0.56 13.40
CA PHE A 195 6.46 0.76 12.86
C PHE A 195 7.83 1.30 13.30
N ASN A 196 8.19 1.16 14.57
CA ASN A 196 9.49 1.59 15.09
C ASN A 196 10.67 0.78 14.53
N SER A 197 10.46 -0.49 14.17
CA SER A 197 11.53 -1.38 13.70
C SER A 197 12.23 -0.85 12.45
N PHE A 198 11.50 -0.17 11.55
CA PHE A 198 12.07 0.52 10.39
C PHE A 198 13.01 1.67 10.78
N PHE A 199 12.62 2.50 11.75
CA PHE A 199 13.46 3.61 12.19
C PHE A 199 14.71 3.16 12.95
N ALA A 200 14.68 1.93 13.49
CA ALA A 200 15.88 1.31 14.06
C ALA A 200 16.92 0.95 12.98
N THR A 201 16.50 0.61 11.75
CA THR A 201 17.40 0.23 10.65
C THR A 201 17.90 1.41 9.81
N LEU A 202 17.23 2.58 9.87
CA LEU A 202 17.63 3.79 9.13
C LEU A 202 19.07 4.28 9.41
N ASP A 203 19.67 3.91 10.54
CA ASP A 203 21.05 4.30 10.91
C ASP A 203 22.13 3.39 10.29
N GLN A 204 21.75 2.22 9.78
CA GLN A 204 22.70 1.21 9.31
C GLN A 204 23.00 1.39 7.82
N ASP A 205 23.85 2.35 7.45
CA ASP A 205 24.68 2.42 6.21
C ASP A 205 23.99 2.26 4.82
N ARG A 206 22.70 1.93 4.73
CA ARG A 206 22.04 1.45 3.52
C ARG A 206 21.22 2.55 2.85
N THR A 207 20.48 3.34 3.63
CA THR A 207 19.68 4.48 3.17
C THR A 207 20.46 5.80 3.17
N LEU A 208 21.70 5.81 3.68
CA LEU A 208 22.63 6.94 3.74
C LEU A 208 23.79 6.84 2.72
N ARG A 209 23.62 6.10 1.62
CA ARG A 209 24.62 6.01 0.54
C ARG A 209 24.62 7.27 -0.32
N GLY A 210 25.07 8.35 0.29
CA GLY A 210 25.21 9.72 -0.19
C GLY A 210 25.63 10.54 1.02
N SER A 211 26.39 11.62 0.89
CA SER A 211 26.68 12.47 2.05
C SER A 211 25.48 13.39 2.29
N PRO A 212 24.53 13.08 3.21
CA PRO A 212 23.44 13.99 3.49
C PRO A 212 24.02 15.33 3.95
N SER A 213 23.31 16.42 3.66
CA SER A 213 23.67 17.68 4.29
C SER A 213 23.59 17.53 5.81
N THR A 214 24.36 18.33 6.55
CA THR A 214 24.33 18.31 8.02
C THR A 214 22.91 18.48 8.56
N THR A 215 22.12 19.36 7.93
CA THR A 215 20.71 19.59 8.26
C THR A 215 19.84 18.35 8.05
N ASP A 216 20.02 17.64 6.93
CA ASP A 216 19.22 16.44 6.64
C ASP A 216 19.55 15.31 7.62
N ARG A 217 20.83 15.17 7.99
CA ARG A 217 21.25 14.23 9.03
C ARG A 217 20.59 14.54 10.37
N TRP A 218 20.56 15.81 10.80
CA TRP A 218 19.90 16.21 12.04
C TRP A 218 18.40 15.95 12.02
N ASN A 219 17.75 16.23 10.90
CA ASN A 219 16.32 15.97 10.71
C ASN A 219 15.99 14.47 10.82
N LEU A 220 16.81 13.60 10.24
CA LEU A 220 16.62 12.15 10.33
C LEU A 220 16.85 11.62 11.75
N LEU A 221 17.87 12.12 12.44
CA LEU A 221 18.13 11.76 13.84
C LEU A 221 16.98 12.22 14.75
N ALA A 222 16.51 13.46 14.59
CA ALA A 222 15.38 13.99 15.34
C ALA A 222 14.10 13.16 15.10
N LEU A 223 13.81 12.80 13.84
CA LEU A 223 12.67 11.95 13.50
C LEU A 223 12.77 10.58 14.17
N LYS A 224 13.95 9.96 14.11
CA LYS A 224 14.22 8.67 14.77
C LYS A 224 14.02 8.76 16.28
N ASP A 225 14.50 9.82 16.92
CA ASP A 225 14.32 10.03 18.37
C ASP A 225 12.85 10.20 18.74
N ILE A 226 12.07 10.93 17.92
CA ILE A 226 10.63 11.09 18.10
C ILE A 226 9.92 9.73 18.04
N VAL A 227 10.19 8.90 17.03
CA VAL A 227 9.56 7.57 16.88
C VAL A 227 10.00 6.60 17.99
N ASN A 228 11.29 6.62 18.36
CA ASN A 228 11.79 5.81 19.48
C ASN A 228 11.15 6.20 20.82
N LYS A 229 10.92 7.50 21.03
CA LYS A 229 10.21 7.99 22.22
C LYS A 229 8.78 7.47 22.25
N LEU A 230 8.04 7.56 21.14
CA LEU A 230 6.70 6.97 21.01
C LEU A 230 6.71 5.49 21.41
N HIS A 231 7.61 4.70 20.83
CA HIS A 231 7.73 3.28 21.13
C HIS A 231 7.97 3.02 22.64
N LYS A 232 8.91 3.74 23.26
CA LYS A 232 9.18 3.61 24.69
C LYS A 232 7.97 3.96 25.56
N GLN A 233 7.27 5.05 25.25
CA GLN A 233 6.09 5.47 26.00
C GLN A 233 4.97 4.43 25.87
N CYS A 234 4.65 3.99 24.65
CA CYS A 234 3.61 2.98 24.42
C CYS A 234 3.93 1.64 25.10
N VAL A 235 5.18 1.20 25.11
CA VAL A 235 5.57 -0.10 25.72
C VAL A 235 5.63 -0.03 27.24
N ASN A 236 6.04 1.10 27.82
CA ASN A 236 6.25 1.22 29.26
C ASN A 236 5.02 1.73 30.01
N GLU A 237 4.24 2.62 29.41
CA GLU A 237 3.15 3.33 30.11
C GLU A 237 1.80 2.64 29.95
N VAL A 238 1.58 1.86 28.88
CA VAL A 238 0.33 1.11 28.70
C VAL A 238 0.43 -0.24 29.40
N SER A 239 -0.42 -0.44 30.41
CA SER A 239 -0.50 -1.69 31.16
C SER A 239 -0.83 -2.86 30.23
N PHE A 240 0.02 -3.87 30.21
CA PHE A 240 -0.23 -5.12 29.47
C PHE A 240 -1.57 -5.77 29.86
N GLU A 241 -1.87 -5.80 31.16
CA GLU A 241 -3.01 -6.51 31.74
C GLU A 241 -4.36 -5.82 31.50
N LYS A 242 -4.37 -4.48 31.45
CA LYS A 242 -5.62 -3.68 31.45
C LYS A 242 -5.74 -2.69 30.30
N GLY A 243 -4.65 -2.42 29.59
CA GLY A 243 -4.60 -1.44 28.52
C GLY A 243 -5.33 -1.89 27.26
N THR A 244 -5.81 -0.91 26.52
CA THR A 244 -6.47 -1.01 25.21
C THR A 244 -5.65 -0.25 24.17
N VAL A 245 -5.99 -0.40 22.89
CA VAL A 245 -5.37 0.42 21.83
C VAL A 245 -5.71 1.90 21.96
N LYS A 246 -6.85 2.23 22.57
CA LYS A 246 -7.31 3.60 22.79
C LYS A 246 -6.38 4.37 23.73
N ASP A 247 -5.76 3.68 24.68
CA ASP A 247 -4.77 4.25 25.60
C ASP A 247 -3.50 4.73 24.88
N LEU A 248 -3.27 4.29 23.63
CA LEU A 248 -2.14 4.72 22.81
C LEU A 248 -2.39 6.07 22.12
N ILE A 249 -3.64 6.49 21.95
CA ILE A 249 -4.02 7.67 21.16
C ILE A 249 -3.33 8.96 21.67
N PRO A 250 -3.27 9.26 22.99
CA PRO A 250 -2.59 10.48 23.47
C PRO A 250 -1.10 10.54 23.09
N PHE A 251 -0.40 9.40 23.16
CA PHE A 251 1.02 9.32 22.79
C PHE A 251 1.22 9.50 21.29
N ILE A 252 0.34 8.90 20.47
CA ILE A 252 0.38 9.03 19.01
C ILE A 252 0.12 10.49 18.62
N LYS A 253 -0.89 11.16 19.21
CA LYS A 253 -1.18 12.57 18.96
C LYS A 253 0.00 13.49 19.31
N THR A 254 0.64 13.26 20.44
CA THR A 254 1.85 14.01 20.86
C THR A 254 2.99 13.84 19.85
N THR A 255 3.13 12.63 19.32
CA THR A 255 4.14 12.30 18.30
C THR A 255 3.82 12.99 16.98
N ILE A 256 2.56 12.97 16.53
CA ILE A 256 2.10 13.69 15.33
C ILE A 256 2.42 15.19 15.43
N ALA A 257 2.17 15.81 16.59
CA ALA A 257 2.50 17.22 16.83
C ALA A 257 4.01 17.48 16.72
N SER A 258 4.84 16.60 17.30
CA SER A 258 6.30 16.71 17.26
C SER A 258 6.85 16.57 15.84
N VAL A 259 6.32 15.62 15.05
CA VAL A 259 6.69 15.45 13.64
C VAL A 259 6.24 16.63 12.79
N SER A 260 5.04 17.17 13.05
CA SER A 260 4.54 18.37 12.35
C SER A 260 5.43 19.59 12.57
N GLN A 261 5.92 19.78 13.80
CA GLN A 261 6.88 20.85 14.11
C GLN A 261 8.21 20.65 13.37
N LEU A 262 8.70 19.40 13.29
CA LEU A 262 9.92 19.07 12.56
C LEU A 262 9.76 19.30 11.04
N GLU A 263 8.63 18.91 10.46
CA GLU A 263 8.29 19.14 9.04
C GLU A 263 8.17 20.65 8.73
N ALA A 264 7.57 21.43 9.64
CA ALA A 264 7.47 22.88 9.51
C ALA A 264 8.85 23.56 9.59
N ALA A 265 9.73 23.12 10.49
CA ALA A 265 11.10 23.61 10.59
C ALA A 265 11.92 23.27 9.34
N HIS A 266 11.78 22.05 8.81
CA HIS A 266 12.39 21.61 7.56
C HIS A 266 11.95 22.50 6.38
N SER A 267 10.64 22.72 6.25
CA SER A 267 10.08 23.57 5.20
C SER A 267 10.52 25.04 5.33
N SER A 268 10.56 25.57 6.56
CA SER A 268 11.01 26.94 6.84
C SER A 268 12.49 27.17 6.51
N ALA A 269 13.29 26.10 6.51
CA ALA A 269 14.68 26.13 6.04
C ALA A 269 14.80 26.10 4.50
N GLY A 270 13.68 26.19 3.77
CA GLY A 270 13.65 26.16 2.30
C GLY A 270 13.89 24.77 1.71
N LYS A 271 13.79 23.71 2.52
CA LYS A 271 13.98 22.33 2.07
C LYS A 271 12.67 21.75 1.50
N PRO A 272 12.70 21.11 0.33
CA PRO A 272 11.51 20.52 -0.26
C PRO A 272 11.12 19.21 0.43
N ILE A 273 9.83 18.86 0.41
CA ILE A 273 9.36 17.53 0.87
C ILE A 273 10.05 16.42 0.09
N LEU A 274 10.23 16.61 -1.22
CA LEU A 274 10.97 15.71 -2.10
C LEU A 274 12.20 16.43 -2.65
N GLU A 275 13.38 16.02 -2.20
CA GLU A 275 14.64 16.44 -2.82
C GLU A 275 14.67 16.05 -4.31
N PRO A 276 15.28 16.84 -5.22
CA PRO A 276 15.13 16.68 -6.66
C PRO A 276 15.43 15.27 -7.21
N GLU A 277 16.51 14.64 -6.74
CA GLU A 277 16.90 13.29 -7.17
C GLU A 277 15.87 12.24 -6.73
N PHE A 278 15.40 12.34 -5.48
CA PHE A 278 14.38 11.44 -4.96
C PHE A 278 13.01 11.68 -5.61
N ALA A 279 12.68 12.94 -5.92
CA ALA A 279 11.48 13.29 -6.67
C ALA A 279 11.48 12.67 -8.07
N GLN A 280 12.64 12.68 -8.75
CA GLN A 280 12.78 12.04 -10.05
C GLN A 280 12.62 10.52 -9.95
N LEU A 281 13.23 9.88 -8.95
CA LEU A 281 13.08 8.45 -8.69
C LEU A 281 11.60 8.07 -8.50
N LEU A 282 10.84 8.82 -7.70
CA LEU A 282 9.40 8.55 -7.52
C LEU A 282 8.60 8.75 -8.82
N LYS A 283 8.92 9.78 -9.61
CA LYS A 283 8.28 10.02 -10.92
C LYS A 283 8.57 8.89 -11.89
N ASP A 284 9.80 8.39 -11.95
CA ASP A 284 10.17 7.28 -12.83
C ASP A 284 9.40 6.01 -12.44
N ARG A 285 9.22 5.76 -11.14
CA ARG A 285 8.35 4.68 -10.64
C ARG A 285 6.89 4.86 -11.05
N THR A 286 6.34 6.08 -10.94
CA THR A 286 4.97 6.38 -11.37
C THR A 286 4.80 6.21 -12.88
N ASN A 287 5.77 6.67 -13.68
CA ASN A 287 5.74 6.58 -15.14
C ASN A 287 5.87 5.13 -15.62
N ALA A 288 6.62 4.29 -14.90
CA ALA A 288 6.66 2.87 -15.20
C ALA A 288 5.27 2.22 -15.16
N ILE A 289 4.34 2.78 -14.39
CA ILE A 289 3.00 2.24 -14.18
C ILE A 289 1.87 3.21 -14.55
N THR A 290 2.14 4.19 -15.40
CA THR A 290 1.12 5.04 -16.02
C THR A 290 1.25 4.96 -17.55
N ALA A 291 0.13 4.83 -18.27
CA ALA A 291 0.16 4.75 -19.73
C ALA A 291 0.77 6.02 -20.35
N PRO A 292 1.86 5.93 -21.13
CA PRO A 292 2.25 7.01 -22.01
C PRO A 292 1.19 7.14 -23.12
N LYS A 293 1.08 8.33 -23.71
CA LYS A 293 0.17 8.56 -24.85
C LYS A 293 0.50 7.64 -26.05
N HIS A 294 1.74 7.16 -26.16
CA HIS A 294 2.22 6.18 -27.14
C HIS A 294 3.36 5.34 -26.55
N GLY A 295 3.44 4.05 -26.89
CA GLY A 295 4.58 3.17 -26.56
C GLY A 295 4.33 2.15 -25.43
N ASP A 296 5.35 1.33 -25.18
CA ASP A 296 5.35 0.26 -24.18
C ASP A 296 5.59 0.80 -22.77
N TRP A 297 4.83 0.31 -21.79
CA TRP A 297 4.96 0.66 -20.38
C TRP A 297 4.56 -0.52 -19.48
N GLN A 298 5.03 -0.57 -18.23
CA GLN A 298 4.88 -1.76 -17.36
C GLN A 298 3.44 -2.02 -16.86
N GLY A 299 2.46 -1.24 -17.30
CA GLY A 299 1.03 -1.51 -17.07
C GLY A 299 0.25 -1.84 -18.33
N GLN A 300 0.90 -2.07 -19.48
CA GLN A 300 0.22 -2.71 -20.60
C GLN A 300 -0.24 -4.12 -20.21
N PRO A 301 -1.42 -4.57 -20.68
CA PRO A 301 -1.82 -5.96 -20.57
C PRO A 301 -0.73 -6.91 -21.06
N LEU A 302 -0.64 -8.08 -20.45
CA LEU A 302 0.23 -9.14 -20.96
C LEU A 302 -0.39 -9.69 -22.24
N LEU A 303 0.21 -9.31 -23.36
CA LEU A 303 -0.21 -9.69 -24.70
C LEU A 303 0.78 -10.68 -25.33
N HIS A 304 0.25 -11.59 -26.12
CA HIS A 304 0.99 -12.63 -26.83
C HIS A 304 0.79 -12.51 -28.34
N ASP A 305 1.76 -12.93 -29.13
CA ASP A 305 1.73 -12.78 -30.59
C ASP A 305 0.88 -13.85 -31.23
N THR A 306 0.77 -15.00 -30.58
CA THR A 306 0.03 -16.15 -31.08
C THR A 306 -0.90 -16.76 -30.04
N MET A 307 -2.00 -17.36 -30.52
CA MET A 307 -2.92 -18.14 -29.70
C MET A 307 -2.22 -19.32 -28.99
N GLN A 308 -1.14 -19.86 -29.57
CA GLN A 308 -0.39 -20.95 -28.95
C GLN A 308 0.44 -20.46 -27.75
N GLU A 309 1.11 -19.31 -27.87
CA GLU A 309 1.89 -18.71 -26.78
C GLU A 309 1.05 -18.45 -25.55
N ILE A 310 -0.12 -17.84 -25.71
CA ILE A 310 -1.01 -17.54 -24.59
C ILE A 310 -1.53 -18.83 -23.93
N LYS A 311 -1.80 -19.88 -24.71
CA LYS A 311 -2.21 -21.19 -24.17
C LYS A 311 -1.10 -21.90 -23.39
N ILE A 312 0.17 -21.71 -23.74
CA ILE A 312 1.28 -22.32 -23.00
C ILE A 312 1.80 -21.44 -21.86
N ALA A 313 1.36 -20.18 -21.76
CA ALA A 313 1.71 -19.29 -20.67
C ALA A 313 1.26 -19.90 -19.33
N SER A 314 2.22 -20.37 -18.55
CA SER A 314 2.00 -21.00 -17.25
C SER A 314 2.13 -19.97 -16.13
N GLY A 315 1.52 -20.24 -14.97
CA GLY A 315 1.64 -19.39 -13.78
C GLY A 315 0.64 -18.23 -13.68
N ILE A 316 -0.26 -18.06 -14.66
CA ILE A 316 -1.34 -17.07 -14.62
C ILE A 316 -2.59 -17.77 -14.04
N ARG A 317 -2.91 -17.48 -12.77
CA ARG A 317 -4.04 -18.14 -12.05
C ARG A 317 -5.34 -17.35 -12.17
N GLY A 318 -6.43 -18.02 -12.58
CA GLY A 318 -7.77 -17.44 -12.63
C GLY A 318 -8.69 -18.16 -13.63
N PRO A 319 -10.01 -17.84 -13.63
CA PRO A 319 -10.91 -18.27 -14.69
C PRO A 319 -10.67 -17.41 -15.92
N TRP A 320 -9.87 -17.89 -16.86
CA TRP A 320 -9.45 -17.10 -18.02
C TRP A 320 -10.28 -17.38 -19.27
N TYR A 321 -10.56 -16.30 -19.97
CA TYR A 321 -10.84 -16.28 -21.39
C TYR A 321 -9.58 -15.83 -22.11
N ILE A 322 -9.42 -16.29 -23.33
CA ILE A 322 -8.42 -15.76 -24.26
C ILE A 322 -9.17 -14.92 -25.27
N ALA A 323 -8.73 -13.69 -25.47
CA ALA A 323 -9.35 -12.79 -26.41
C ALA A 323 -8.30 -12.10 -27.30
N GLU A 324 -8.71 -11.73 -28.49
CA GLU A 324 -7.92 -10.85 -29.35
C GLU A 324 -8.00 -9.43 -28.82
N VAL A 325 -6.83 -8.78 -28.72
CA VAL A 325 -6.69 -7.43 -28.18
C VAL A 325 -5.97 -6.58 -29.21
N ASP A 326 -6.57 -5.43 -29.54
CA ASP A 326 -5.87 -4.35 -30.24
C ASP A 326 -4.91 -3.66 -29.26
N PRO A 327 -3.58 -3.73 -29.46
CA PRO A 327 -2.61 -3.16 -28.51
C PRO A 327 -2.72 -1.64 -28.36
N CYS A 328 -3.27 -0.94 -29.36
CA CYS A 328 -3.37 0.53 -29.34
C CYS A 328 -4.62 0.98 -28.58
N SER A 329 -5.77 0.39 -28.90
CA SER A 329 -7.06 0.80 -28.34
C SER A 329 -7.46 0.00 -27.09
N GLN A 330 -6.78 -1.12 -26.82
CA GLN A 330 -7.17 -2.13 -25.83
C GLN A 330 -8.58 -2.71 -26.07
N HIS A 331 -9.10 -2.55 -27.29
CA HIS A 331 -10.36 -3.15 -27.69
C HIS A 331 -10.21 -4.67 -27.78
N VAL A 332 -11.23 -5.38 -27.28
CA VAL A 332 -11.22 -6.84 -27.18
C VAL A 332 -12.27 -7.45 -28.09
N SER A 333 -11.87 -8.45 -28.87
CA SER A 333 -12.71 -9.23 -29.79
C SER A 333 -12.43 -10.73 -29.68
N ASN A 334 -13.24 -11.56 -30.35
CA ASN A 334 -13.01 -13.00 -30.49
C ASN A 334 -12.72 -13.73 -29.16
N ILE A 335 -13.58 -13.51 -28.17
CA ILE A 335 -13.45 -14.06 -26.83
C ILE A 335 -13.72 -15.58 -26.86
N GLY A 336 -12.68 -16.38 -26.68
CA GLY A 336 -12.76 -17.82 -26.51
C GLY A 336 -12.58 -18.21 -25.04
N ARG A 337 -13.32 -19.23 -24.58
CA ARG A 337 -13.03 -19.84 -23.27
C ARG A 337 -11.69 -20.57 -23.34
N ASP A 338 -10.81 -20.34 -22.38
CA ASP A 338 -9.70 -21.25 -22.15
C ASP A 338 -10.27 -22.52 -21.50
N ALA A 339 -10.06 -23.68 -22.12
CA ALA A 339 -10.61 -24.96 -21.67
C ALA A 339 -9.97 -25.48 -20.36
N ARG A 340 -9.08 -24.70 -19.73
CA ARG A 340 -8.39 -25.00 -18.47
C ARG A 340 -9.09 -24.44 -17.22
N GLY A 341 -10.25 -23.80 -17.39
CA GLY A 341 -11.09 -23.26 -16.31
C GLY A 341 -11.86 -24.31 -15.53
#